data_AF-A0A7C0UMR0-F1
#
_entry.id   AF-A0A7C0UMR0-F1
#
_cell.length_a   1.000
_cell.length_b   1.000
_cell.length_c   1.000
_cell.angle_alpha   90.00
_cell.angle_beta   90.00
_cell.angle_gamma   90.00
#
_symmetry.space_group_name_H-M   'P 1'
#
loop_
_entity.id
_entity.type
_entity.pdbx_description
1 polymer ?
#
loop_
_entity_poly.entity_id
_entity_poly.type
_entity_poly.pdbx_seq_one_letter_code
_entity_poly.pdbx_strand_id
1 'polypeptide(L)' 'MSRAPIVPAYISGADKALPPNARWLKRAKIKVVFGKPIYYTSTEESRGRTGQGKREEVSMMIMDAIRELKAVGFAGK' A
#
# COMPACT_ATOMS: atom_id res chain seq x y z
N MET A 1 8.61 -0.78 15.53
CA MET A 1 8.45 -1.32 14.16
C MET A 1 9.75 -1.99 13.79
N SER A 2 9.71 -3.08 13.02
CA SER A 2 10.93 -3.64 12.43
C SER A 2 11.55 -2.59 11.50
N ARG A 3 12.89 -2.52 11.43
CA ARG A 3 13.63 -1.63 10.49
C ARG A 3 13.60 -2.16 9.05
N ALA A 4 12.68 -3.07 8.76
CA ALA A 4 12.52 -3.64 7.44
C ALA A 4 11.88 -2.58 6.51
N PRO A 5 12.31 -2.53 5.24
CA PRO A 5 11.67 -1.66 4.27
C PRO A 5 10.22 -2.10 4.03
N ILE A 6 9.35 -1.13 3.81
CA ILE A 6 7.94 -1.35 3.43
C ILE A 6 7.87 -1.31 1.92
N VAL A 7 7.34 -2.34 1.27
CA VAL A 7 7.14 -2.36 -0.18
C VAL A 7 5.65 -2.15 -0.49
N PRO A 8 5.23 -1.00 -1.03
CA PRO A 8 3.85 -0.76 -1.41
C PRO A 8 3.43 -1.71 -2.55
N ALA A 9 2.21 -2.23 -2.47
CA ALA A 9 1.63 -3.07 -3.52
C ALA A 9 0.22 -2.61 -3.86
N TYR A 10 -0.04 -2.40 -5.15
CA TYR A 10 -1.38 -2.17 -5.67
C TYR A 10 -1.93 -3.46 -6.27
N ILE A 11 -3.09 -3.91 -5.79
CA ILE A 11 -3.76 -5.12 -6.25
C ILE A 11 -5.10 -4.72 -6.88
N SER A 12 -5.37 -5.24 -8.07
CA SER A 12 -6.63 -4.99 -8.80
C SER A 12 -7.23 -6.29 -9.32
N GLY A 13 -8.57 -6.37 -9.35
CA GLY A 13 -9.31 -7.53 -9.85
C GLY A 13 -9.52 -8.65 -8.81
N ALA A 14 -8.84 -8.58 -7.65
CA ALA A 14 -9.08 -9.49 -6.53
C ALA A 14 -10.50 -9.32 -5.95
N ASP A 15 -11.01 -8.09 -5.93
CA ASP A 15 -12.38 -7.73 -5.59
C ASP A 15 -13.43 -8.40 -6.49
N LYS A 16 -13.06 -8.75 -7.72
CA LYS A 16 -13.92 -9.48 -8.67
C LYS A 16 -13.80 -10.99 -8.50
N ALA A 17 -12.65 -11.48 -8.05
CA ALA A 17 -12.41 -12.89 -7.78
C ALA A 17 -13.23 -13.36 -6.58
N LEU A 18 -13.22 -12.60 -5.47
CA LEU A 18 -14.03 -12.85 -4.29
C LEU A 18 -14.58 -11.52 -3.73
N PRO A 19 -15.74 -11.06 -4.21
CA PRO A 19 -16.38 -9.85 -3.68
C PRO A 19 -16.74 -10.00 -2.19
N PRO A 20 -16.88 -8.88 -1.45
CA PRO A 20 -17.43 -8.92 -0.10
C PRO A 20 -18.74 -9.70 -0.04
N ASN A 21 -18.90 -10.55 0.96
CA ASN A 21 -20.07 -11.42 1.19
C ASN A 21 -20.30 -12.51 0.12
N ALA A 22 -19.41 -12.69 -0.85
CA ALA A 22 -19.51 -13.80 -1.79
C ALA A 22 -19.12 -15.13 -1.12
N ARG A 23 -19.88 -16.18 -1.41
CA ARG A 23 -19.59 -17.54 -0.91
C ARG A 23 -18.61 -18.32 -1.78
N TRP A 24 -18.41 -17.90 -3.03
CA TRP A 24 -17.66 -18.66 -4.03
C TRP A 24 -16.68 -17.78 -4.80
N LEU A 25 -15.48 -18.31 -5.02
CA LEU A 25 -14.43 -17.71 -5.82
C LEU A 25 -14.77 -17.80 -7.32
N LYS A 26 -14.57 -16.72 -8.06
CA LYS A 26 -14.73 -16.64 -9.51
C LYS A 26 -13.37 -16.43 -10.19
N ARG A 27 -13.22 -16.96 -11.40
CA ARG A 27 -12.04 -16.68 -12.23
C ARG A 27 -12.06 -15.21 -12.65
N ALA A 28 -11.05 -14.45 -12.26
CA ALA A 28 -10.87 -13.05 -12.64
C ALA A 28 -9.40 -12.77 -12.98
N LYS A 29 -9.14 -11.77 -13.83
CA LYS A 29 -7.78 -11.29 -14.09
C LYS A 29 -7.34 -10.43 -12.91
N ILE A 30 -6.28 -10.87 -12.22
CA ILE A 30 -5.65 -10.13 -11.12
C ILE A 30 -4.37 -9.49 -11.64
N LYS A 31 -4.18 -8.20 -11.35
CA LYS A 31 -2.91 -7.50 -11.60
C LYS A 31 -2.36 -6.98 -10.28
N VAL A 32 -1.07 -7.26 -10.03
CA VAL A 32 -0.31 -6.76 -8.90
C VAL A 32 0.82 -5.88 -9.43
N VAL A 33 0.98 -4.70 -8.85
CA VAL A 33 2.07 -3.76 -9.15
C VAL A 33 2.80 -3.44 -7.85
N PHE A 34 4.11 -3.68 -7.84
CA PHE A 34 4.96 -3.35 -6.69
C PHE A 34 5.65 -2.01 -6.90
N GLY A 35 5.69 -1.21 -5.84
CA GLY A 35 6.39 0.07 -5.81
C GLY A 35 7.82 -0.05 -5.30
N LYS A 36 8.48 1.11 -5.20
CA LYS A 36 9.80 1.21 -4.62
C LYS A 36 9.73 0.99 -3.10
N PRO A 37 10.75 0.39 -2.47
CA PRO A 37 10.82 0.26 -1.02
C PRO A 37 10.82 1.63 -0.32
N ILE A 38 10.01 1.76 0.72
CA ILE A 38 9.96 2.90 1.64
C ILE A 38 10.78 2.52 2.88
N TYR A 39 11.84 3.27 3.14
CA TYR A 39 12.67 3.10 4.32
C TYR A 39 12.21 4.06 5.40
N TYR A 40 11.61 3.53 6.46
CA TYR A 40 11.30 4.31 7.64
C TYR A 40 12.49 4.28 8.59
N THR A 41 13.30 5.33 8.58
CA THR A 41 14.28 5.59 9.63
C THR A 41 13.60 6.46 10.67
N SER A 42 13.58 6.03 11.93
CA SER A 42 13.16 6.89 13.04
C SER A 42 14.21 7.99 13.20
N THR A 43 14.24 9.00 12.34
CA THR A 43 15.17 10.10 12.50
C THR A 43 14.79 10.87 13.77
N GLU A 44 15.80 11.24 14.53
CA GLU A 44 15.73 11.93 15.83
C GLU A 44 14.98 13.29 15.79
N GLU A 45 14.57 13.77 14.60
CA GLU A 45 13.72 14.97 14.40
C GLU A 45 12.30 14.82 14.97
N SER A 46 11.90 13.61 15.37
CA SER A 46 10.57 13.34 15.91
C SER A 46 10.47 13.34 17.45
N ARG A 47 11.40 13.99 18.15
CA ARG A 47 11.45 14.04 19.64
C ARG A 47 10.26 14.76 20.32
N GLY A 48 9.24 15.20 19.58
CA GLY A 48 8.04 15.86 20.13
C GLY A 48 6.68 15.29 19.70
N ARG A 49 6.62 14.26 18.85
CA ARG A 49 5.33 13.72 18.33
C ARG A 49 4.98 12.39 18.97
N THR A 50 3.74 12.26 19.46
CA THR A 50 3.19 11.04 20.06
C THR A 50 3.28 9.85 19.10
N GLY A 51 3.35 8.62 19.62
CA GLY A 51 3.45 7.41 18.79
C GLY A 51 2.29 7.21 17.81
N GLN A 52 1.15 7.87 18.02
CA GLN A 52 -0.01 7.85 17.13
C GLN A 52 0.22 8.66 15.86
N GLY A 53 0.76 9.89 15.96
CA GLY A 53 1.04 10.74 14.79
C GLY A 53 2.05 10.09 13.84
N LYS A 54 3.02 9.34 14.37
CA LYS A 54 4.01 8.60 13.57
C LYS A 54 3.39 7.47 12.75
N ARG A 55 2.35 6.80 13.27
CA ARG A 55 1.65 5.73 12.54
C ARG A 55 0.81 6.30 11.40
N GLU A 56 0.18 7.43 11.64
CA GLU A 56 -0.65 8.11 10.66
C GLU A 56 0.19 8.62 9.48
N GLU A 57 1.33 9.25 9.75
CA GLU A 57 2.26 9.70 8.71
C GLU A 57 2.72 8.55 7.81
N VAL A 58 3.18 7.44 8.40
CA VAL A 58 3.58 6.24 7.65
C VAL A 58 2.41 5.67 6.85
N SER A 59 1.20 5.67 7.42
CA SER A 59 -0.01 5.23 6.71
C SER A 59 -0.30 6.11 5.49
N MET A 60 -0.19 7.43 5.62
CA MET A 60 -0.40 8.38 4.52
C MET A 60 0.62 8.16 3.40
N MET A 61 1.90 8.01 3.75
CA MET A 61 2.97 7.71 2.79
C MET A 61 2.70 6.42 2.00
N ILE A 62 2.26 5.36 2.68
CA ILE A 62 1.91 4.09 2.03
C ILE A 62 0.74 4.28 1.07
N MET A 63 -0.31 4.98 1.51
CA MET A 63 -1.50 5.21 0.70
C MET A 63 -1.22 6.08 -0.53
N ASP A 64 -0.34 7.08 -0.41
CA ASP A 64 0.11 7.89 -1.55
C ASP A 64 0.88 7.04 -2.57
N ALA A 65 1.81 6.21 -2.12
CA ALA A 65 2.54 5.30 -3.00
C ALA A 65 1.58 4.34 -3.72
N ILE A 66 0.58 3.78 -3.03
CA ILE A 66 -0.42 2.89 -3.65
C ILE A 66 -1.26 3.65 -4.70
N ARG A 67 -1.62 4.92 -4.45
CA ARG A 67 -2.33 5.76 -5.43
C ARG A 67 -1.51 6.00 -6.69
N GLU A 68 -0.21 6.25 -6.56
CA GLU A 68 0.70 6.43 -7.69
C GLU A 68 0.83 5.14 -8.51
N LEU A 69 0.98 3.98 -7.85
CA LEU A 69 1.02 2.68 -8.52
C LEU A 69 -0.26 2.37 -9.30
N LYS A 70 -1.42 2.78 -8.77
CA LYS A 70 -2.69 2.71 -9.51
C LYS A 70 -2.62 3.55 -10.78
N ALA A 71 -2.16 4.80 -10.71
CA ALA A 71 -2.07 5.67 -11.90
C ALA A 71 -1.16 5.07 -12.98
N VAL A 72 0.04 4.61 -12.60
CA VAL A 72 1.02 4.01 -13.54
C VAL A 72 0.50 2.68 -14.12
N GLY A 73 -0.15 1.84 -13.31
CA GLY A 73 -0.68 0.54 -13.73
C GLY A 73 -1.84 0.59 -14.74
N PHE A 74 -2.44 1.77 -14.94
CA PHE A 74 -3.55 2.03 -15.86
C PHE A 74 -3.26 3.10 -16.94
N ALA A 75 -2.18 3.87 -16.84
CA ALA A 75 -1.78 4.86 -17.84
C ALA A 75 -1.19 4.27 -19.14
N GLY A 76 -1.02 2.94 -19.21
CA GLY A 76 -0.48 2.23 -20.38
C GLY A 76 -1.52 1.47 -21.21
N LYS A 77 -2.75 1.98 -21.34
CA LYS A 77 -3.79 1.43 -22.21
C LYS A 77 -4.24 2.45 -23.25
#